data_AF-A0A1V2QI74-F1
#
_entry.id   AF-A0A1V2QI74-F1
#
_cell.length_a   1.000
_cell.length_b   1.000
_cell.length_c   1.000
_cell.angle_alpha   90.00
_cell.angle_beta   90.00
_cell.angle_gamma   90.00
#
_symmetry.space_group_name_H-M   'P 1'
#
loop_
_entity.id
_entity.type
_entity.pdbx_description
1 polymer ?
#
loop_
_entity_poly.entity_id
_entity_poly.type
_entity_poly.pdbx_seq_one_letter_code
_entity_poly.pdbx_strand_id
1 'polypeptide(L)'
;MTYRFSLVLNREVTDQETVTLKETSQANMSFVGDTLPTNAEIAVTRIDFENDVAPTLAEAIEAGFTAIKAIPDLSIPGLSVPAQPATADDSEEGQTKDKAEVAS
;
A
#
# COMPACT_ATOMS: atom_id res chain seq x y z
N MET A 1 10.65 -12.17 0.33
CA MET A 1 9.24 -12.33 -0.09
C MET A 1 8.88 -11.06 -0.81
N THR A 2 8.31 -11.14 -2.00
CA THR A 2 8.00 -9.93 -2.78
C THR A 2 6.59 -9.48 -2.47
N TYR A 3 6.47 -8.31 -1.86
CA TYR A 3 5.18 -7.68 -1.55
C TYR A 3 4.72 -6.82 -2.71
N ARG A 4 3.43 -6.96 -3.06
CA ARG A 4 2.80 -6.18 -4.14
C ARG A 4 1.59 -5.42 -3.62
N PHE A 5 1.52 -4.13 -3.92
CA PHE A 5 0.36 -3.29 -3.60
C PHE A 5 0.28 -2.13 -4.59
N SER A 6 -0.89 -1.51 -4.67
CA SER A 6 -1.17 -0.41 -5.60
C SER A 6 -1.71 0.79 -4.84
N LEU A 7 -1.22 1.99 -5.15
CA LEU A 7 -1.72 3.24 -4.59
C LEU A 7 -2.33 4.07 -5.72
N VAL A 8 -3.59 4.49 -5.55
CA VAL A 8 -4.25 5.45 -6.44
C VAL A 8 -4.03 6.84 -5.88
N LEU A 9 -3.55 7.76 -6.72
CA LEU A 9 -3.28 9.14 -6.36
C LEU A 9 -4.48 10.05 -6.62
N ASN A 10 -4.44 11.27 -6.08
CA ASN A 10 -5.47 12.30 -6.29
C ASN A 10 -5.40 12.99 -7.66
N ARG A 11 -4.30 12.83 -8.39
CA ARG A 11 -4.05 13.43 -9.71
C ARG A 11 -3.04 12.61 -10.51
N GLU A 12 -2.81 13.02 -11.75
CA GLU A 12 -1.69 12.53 -12.55
C GLU A 12 -0.35 13.08 -12.02
N VAL A 13 0.64 12.20 -11.97
CA VAL A 13 2.03 12.57 -11.68
C VAL A 13 2.75 12.98 -12.95
N THR A 14 3.59 13.99 -12.85
CA THR A 14 4.47 14.42 -13.94
C THR A 14 5.67 13.47 -14.09
N ASP A 15 6.37 13.55 -15.22
CA ASP A 15 7.61 12.79 -15.43
C ASP A 15 8.67 13.10 -14.37
N GLN A 16 8.78 14.36 -13.95
CA GLN A 16 9.74 14.77 -12.92
C GLN A 16 9.41 14.13 -11.57
N GLU A 17 8.13 14.15 -11.19
CA GLU A 17 7.64 13.52 -9.96
C GLU A 17 7.84 12.01 -9.98
N THR A 18 7.63 11.38 -11.15
CA THR A 18 7.88 9.96 -11.38
C THR A 18 9.34 9.59 -11.11
N VAL A 19 10.28 10.43 -11.57
CA VAL A 19 11.71 10.24 -11.29
C VAL A 19 11.99 10.37 -9.79
N THR A 20 11.48 11.42 -9.15
CA THR A 20 11.66 11.62 -7.70
C THR A 20 11.10 10.47 -6.87
N LEU A 21 9.93 9.92 -7.24
CA LEU A 21 9.33 8.77 -6.56
C LEU A 21 10.21 7.53 -6.67
N LYS A 22 10.74 7.25 -7.87
CA LYS A 22 11.65 6.12 -8.11
C LYS A 22 12.99 6.28 -7.38
N GLU A 23 13.50 7.50 -7.23
CA GLU A 23 14.73 7.76 -6.48
C GLU A 23 14.54 7.67 -4.96
N THR A 24 13.35 8.03 -4.48
CA THR A 24 13.03 8.07 -3.03
C THR A 24 12.67 6.69 -2.48
N SER A 25 12.09 5.81 -3.32
CA SER A 25 11.70 4.48 -2.87
C SER A 25 12.68 3.41 -3.31
N GLN A 26 12.87 2.43 -2.44
CA GLN A 26 13.63 1.22 -2.74
C GLN A 26 12.79 0.15 -3.46
N ALA A 27 11.48 0.39 -3.62
CA ALA A 27 10.58 -0.52 -4.32
C ALA A 27 10.58 -0.28 -5.83
N ASN A 28 10.34 -1.34 -6.60
CA ASN A 28 10.07 -1.20 -8.03
C ASN A 28 8.67 -0.58 -8.21
N MET A 29 8.60 0.57 -8.89
CA MET A 29 7.34 1.27 -9.17
C MET A 29 6.98 1.26 -10.64
N SER A 30 5.75 0.89 -10.95
CA SER A 30 5.12 1.05 -12.26
C SER A 30 3.98 2.07 -12.17
N PHE A 31 3.85 2.91 -13.19
CA PHE A 31 2.90 4.03 -13.22
C PHE A 31 1.88 3.75 -14.31
N VAL A 32 0.61 3.72 -13.94
CA VAL A 32 -0.50 3.39 -14.82
C VAL A 32 -1.56 4.49 -14.73
N GLY A 33 -2.10 4.91 -15.89
CA GLY A 33 -3.22 5.84 -15.93
C GLY A 33 -4.49 5.15 -15.41
N ASP A 34 -5.21 5.80 -14.51
CA ASP A 34 -6.40 5.29 -13.85
C ASP A 34 -7.39 6.43 -13.61
N THR A 35 -8.52 6.15 -12.97
CA THR A 35 -9.53 7.17 -12.63
C THR A 35 -9.87 7.12 -11.14
N LEU A 36 -10.31 8.24 -10.55
CA LEU A 36 -10.68 8.23 -9.14
C LEU A 36 -11.76 7.18 -8.84
N PRO A 37 -11.66 6.45 -7.72
CA PRO A 37 -12.65 5.43 -7.37
C PRO A 37 -14.04 6.01 -7.12
N THR A 38 -14.11 7.28 -6.74
CA THR A 38 -15.36 8.01 -6.51
C THR A 38 -15.86 8.76 -7.74
N ASN A 39 -15.02 9.00 -8.75
CA ASN A 39 -15.39 9.73 -9.96
C ASN A 39 -14.51 9.32 -11.16
N ALA A 40 -15.11 8.60 -12.11
CA ALA A 40 -14.43 8.08 -13.30
C ALA A 40 -14.06 9.17 -14.33
N GLU A 41 -14.54 10.41 -14.19
CA GLU A 41 -14.20 11.53 -15.09
C GLU A 41 -12.84 12.15 -14.74
N ILE A 42 -12.30 11.85 -13.56
CA ILE A 42 -11.05 12.44 -13.07
C ILE A 42 -9.92 11.44 -13.33
N ALA A 43 -9.07 11.78 -14.29
CA ALA A 43 -7.84 11.04 -14.58
C ALA A 43 -6.83 11.20 -13.44
N VAL A 44 -6.26 10.08 -13.01
CA VAL A 44 -5.27 10.01 -11.95
C VAL A 44 -4.21 8.98 -12.29
N THR A 45 -3.11 8.99 -11.53
CA THR A 45 -2.12 7.93 -11.61
C THR A 45 -2.35 6.89 -10.53
N ARG A 46 -2.33 5.61 -10.95
CA ARG A 46 -2.13 4.47 -10.06
C ARG A 46 -0.67 4.05 -10.12
N ILE A 47 -0.07 3.85 -8.95
CA ILE A 47 1.30 3.36 -8.81
C ILE A 47 1.22 1.93 -8.29
N ASP A 48 1.77 0.99 -9.04
CA ASP A 48 1.95 -0.39 -8.62
C ASP A 48 3.37 -0.54 -8.04
N PHE A 49 3.42 -0.97 -6.78
CA PHE A 49 4.65 -1.20 -6.03
C PHE A 49 4.94 -2.69 -5.97
N GLU A 50 6.19 -3.04 -6.26
CA GLU A 50 6.76 -4.35 -6.03
C GLU A 50 8.00 -4.19 -5.14
N ASN A 51 7.86 -4.60 -3.88
CA ASN A 51 8.91 -4.46 -2.87
C ASN A 51 9.39 -5.84 -2.42
N ASP A 52 10.64 -6.17 -2.77
CA ASP A 52 11.33 -7.39 -2.35
C ASP A 52 12.26 -7.16 -1.14
N VAL A 53 12.50 -5.89 -0.79
CA VAL A 53 13.46 -5.47 0.23
C VAL A 53 12.83 -5.40 1.62
N ALA A 54 11.57 -4.95 1.71
CA ALA A 54 10.89 -4.80 2.99
C ALA A 54 10.60 -6.17 3.62
N PRO A 55 10.80 -6.32 4.95
CA PRO A 55 10.59 -7.60 5.64
C PRO A 55 9.11 -7.90 5.88
N THR A 56 8.24 -6.88 5.87
CA THR A 56 6.79 -7.03 6.03
C THR A 56 6.01 -6.20 5.01
N LEU A 57 4.76 -6.58 4.75
CA LEU A 57 3.85 -5.81 3.92
C LEU A 57 3.60 -4.40 4.48
N ALA A 58 3.48 -4.28 5.81
CA ALA A 58 3.25 -2.99 6.46
C ALA A 58 4.41 -2.03 6.17
N GLU A 59 5.66 -2.48 6.36
CA GLU A 59 6.84 -1.67 6.04
C GLU A 59 6.94 -1.35 4.54
N ALA A 60 6.55 -2.29 3.67
CA ALA A 60 6.50 -2.05 2.24
C ALA A 60 5.52 -0.91 1.88
N ILE A 61 4.33 -0.94 2.48
CA ILE A 61 3.29 0.09 2.30
C ILE A 61 3.78 1.43 2.87
N GLU A 62 4.31 1.45 4.09
CA GLU A 62 4.80 2.67 4.72
C GLU A 62 5.92 3.35 3.92
N ALA A 63 6.82 2.57 3.32
CA ALA A 63 7.84 3.09 2.41
C ALA A 63 7.20 3.76 1.17
N GLY A 64 6.17 3.16 0.58
CA GLY A 64 5.42 3.74 -0.54
C GLY A 64 4.71 5.04 -0.16
N PHE A 65 4.04 5.07 1.00
CA PHE A 65 3.39 6.28 1.53
C PHE A 65 4.41 7.41 1.81
N THR A 66 5.57 7.05 2.35
CA THR A 66 6.65 8.02 2.62
C THR A 66 7.18 8.64 1.33
N ALA A 67 7.37 7.83 0.28
CA ALA A 67 7.80 8.34 -1.02
C ALA A 67 6.78 9.33 -1.62
N ILE A 68 5.48 9.02 -1.54
CA ILE A 68 4.43 9.93 -2.06
C ILE A 68 4.35 11.22 -1.25
N LYS A 69 4.53 11.16 0.08
CA LYS A 69 4.58 12.35 0.93
C LYS A 69 5.77 13.27 0.64
N ALA A 70 6.81 12.79 -0.04
CA ALA A 70 7.94 13.63 -0.44
C ALA A 70 7.53 14.66 -1.53
N ILE A 71 6.42 14.43 -2.21
CA ILE A 71 5.88 15.34 -3.22
C ILE A 71 4.73 16.15 -2.60
N PRO A 72 4.80 17.49 -2.63
CA PRO A 72 3.73 18.33 -2.14
C PRO A 72 2.45 18.15 -2.98
N ASP A 73 1.29 18.32 -2.33
CA ASP A 73 -0.04 18.23 -2.95
C ASP A 73 -0.43 16.85 -3.54
N LEU A 74 0.39 15.82 -3.32
CA LEU A 74 0.00 14.43 -3.59
C LEU A 74 -0.72 13.83 -2.37
N SER A 75 -1.79 13.09 -2.66
CA SER A 75 -2.60 12.37 -1.68
C SER A 75 -3.02 11.01 -2.24
N ILE A 76 -3.30 10.08 -1.34
CA ILE A 76 -3.60 8.68 -1.67
C ILE A 76 -5.09 8.40 -1.34
N PRO A 77 -6.01 8.68 -2.28
CA PRO A 77 -7.43 8.34 -2.12
C PRO A 77 -7.72 6.84 -2.09
N GLY A 78 -6.82 5.99 -2.60
CA GLY A 78 -7.04 4.55 -2.66
C GLY A 78 -5.78 3.73 -2.44
N LEU A 79 -5.91 2.66 -1.66
CA LEU A 79 -4.93 1.60 -1.49
C LEU A 79 -5.57 0.29 -1.91
N SER A 80 -4.88 -0.46 -2.76
CA SER A 80 -5.28 -1.81 -3.17
C SER A 80 -4.18 -2.80 -2.83
N VAL A 81 -4.52 -3.85 -2.09
CA VAL A 81 -3.59 -4.89 -1.71
C VAL A 81 -4.14 -6.21 -2.24
N PRO A 82 -3.55 -6.79 -3.30
CA PRO A 82 -3.94 -8.12 -3.76
C PRO A 82 -3.58 -9.16 -2.70
N ALA A 83 -4.32 -10.28 -2.70
CA ALA A 83 -4.04 -11.41 -1.81
C ALA A 83 -2.57 -11.83 -1.93
N GLN A 84 -1.81 -11.59 -0.87
CA GLN A 84 -0.41 -12.00 -0.77
C GLN A 84 -0.38 -13.49 -0.41
N PRO A 85 0.66 -14.24 -0.81
CA PRO A 85 0.88 -15.56 -0.24
C PRO A 85 0.95 -15.42 1.28
N ALA A 86 0.10 -16.14 2.00
CA ALA A 86 0.07 -16.11 3.45
C ALA A 86 1.44 -16.55 3.98
N THR A 87 2.23 -15.61 4.48
CA THR A 87 3.28 -15.94 5.42
C THR A 87 2.55 -16.43 6.67
N ALA A 88 2.78 -17.67 7.08
CA ALA A 88 2.25 -18.20 8.31
C ALA A 88 2.86 -17.44 9.50
N ASP A 89 2.29 -16.28 9.82
CA ASP A 89 2.43 -15.59 11.09
C ASP A 89 1.16 -14.77 11.32
N ASP A 90 0.02 -15.46 11.19
CA ASP A 90 -1.20 -15.11 11.88
C ASP A 90 -1.22 -15.97 13.15
N SER A 91 -0.47 -15.52 14.16
CA SER A 91 -0.83 -15.81 15.54
C SER A 91 -1.63 -14.61 16.02
N GLU A 92 -2.87 -14.46 15.52
CA GLU A 92 -3.93 -13.90 16.34
C GLU A 92 -4.04 -14.79 17.59
N GLU A 93 -3.31 -14.44 18.65
CA GLU A 93 -3.55 -14.96 19.99
C GLU A 93 -4.85 -14.33 20.51
N GLY A 94 -5.96 -14.74 19.90
CA GLY A 94 -7.32 -14.53 20.37
C GLY A 94 -7.54 -15.38 21.62
N GLN A 95 -6.92 -15.00 22.74
CA GLN A 95 -7.19 -15.58 24.04
C GLN A 95 -8.53 -15.05 24.56
N THR A 96 -9.63 -15.45 23.92
CA THR A 96 -10.97 -15.37 24.51
C THR A 96 -11.05 -16.47 25.56
N LYS A 97 -10.68 -16.11 26.78
CA LYS A 97 -10.82 -16.97 27.96
C LYS A 97 -12.29 -16.98 28.37
N ASP A 98 -13.11 -17.72 27.62
CA ASP A 98 -14.44 -18.09 28.08
C ASP A 98 -14.27 -19.17 29.15
N LYS A 99 -14.40 -18.75 30.41
CA LYS A 99 -14.66 -19.64 31.53
C LYS A 99 -15.57 -18.92 32.51
N ALA A 100 -16.78 -18.67 32.06
CA ALA A 100 -17.92 -18.66 32.95
C ALA A 100 -18.56 -20.06 32.94
N GLU A 101 -19.11 -20.45 34.10
CA GLU A 101 -20.14 -21.48 34.28
C GLU A 101 -19.78 -22.62 35.29
N VAL A 102 -20.30 -22.39 36.52
CA VAL A 102 -20.87 -23.22 37.63
C VAL A 102 -20.09 -24.24 38.49
N ALA A 103 -20.41 -24.08 39.78
CA ALA A 103 -20.89 -25.10 40.74
C ALA A 103 -19.89 -25.65 41.74
N SER A 104 -19.94 -25.11 42.97
CA SER A 104 -20.09 -25.87 44.22
C SER A 104 -20.61 -24.94 45.32
#